data_AF-A0A0D3CA99-F1
#
_entry.id   AF-A0A0D3CA99-F1
#
_cell.length_a   1.000
_cell.length_b   1.000
_cell.length_c   1.000
_cell.angle_alpha   90.00
_cell.angle_beta   90.00
_cell.angle_gamma   90.00
#
_symmetry.space_group_name_H-M   'P 1'
#
loop_
_entity.id
_entity.type
_entity.pdbx_description
1 polymer ?
#
loop_
_entity_poly.entity_id
_entity_poly.type
_entity_poly.pdbx_seq_one_letter_code
_entity_poly.pdbx_strand_id
1 'polypeptide(L)'
;MESNKKLLKRSLCWLRLGQVEHALSDAKVCRELKPDWPKECFREGAALRLLQRFDKAESINDLFLRESKSRRSLMLSEAVDARRKFHGNDKIKAKP
;
A
#
# COMPACT_ATOMS: atom_id res chain seq x y z
N MET A 1 9.08 12.68 4.06
CA MET A 1 7.75 12.16 3.66
C MET A 1 7.05 13.04 2.62
N GLU A 2 7.41 14.33 2.51
CA GLU A 2 6.90 15.28 1.51
C GLU A 2 7.02 14.84 0.03
N SER A 3 8.08 14.12 -0.34
CA SER A 3 8.39 13.81 -1.75
C SER A 3 7.30 13.01 -2.46
N ASN A 4 6.70 12.01 -1.80
CA ASN A 4 5.63 11.22 -2.39
C ASN A 4 4.32 11.99 -2.53
N LYS A 5 4.04 12.95 -1.64
CA LYS A 5 2.80 13.73 -1.67
C LYS A 5 2.77 14.64 -2.91
N LYS A 6 3.94 15.08 -3.38
CA LYS A 6 4.10 15.85 -4.63
C LYS A 6 3.86 14.96 -5.85
N LEU A 7 4.50 13.80 -5.92
CA LEU A 7 4.33 12.83 -7.00
C LEU A 7 2.88 12.35 -7.11
N LEU A 8 2.22 12.08 -5.97
CA LEU A 8 0.79 11.75 -5.89
C LEU A 8 -0.10 12.85 -6.51
N LYS A 9 0.19 14.13 -6.27
CA LYS A 9 -0.61 15.20 -6.88
C LYS A 9 -0.31 15.31 -8.37
N ARG A 10 0.95 15.15 -8.76
CA ARG A 10 1.44 15.27 -10.14
C ARG A 10 0.92 14.14 -11.03
N SER A 11 0.91 12.89 -10.56
CA SER A 11 0.36 11.74 -11.29
C SER A 11 -1.11 11.91 -11.64
N LEU A 12 -1.90 12.48 -10.72
CA LEU A 12 -3.30 12.82 -10.99
C LEU A 12 -3.46 13.93 -12.04
N CYS A 13 -2.62 14.98 -11.98
CA CYS A 13 -2.63 16.03 -13.00
C CYS A 13 -2.32 15.46 -14.38
N TRP A 14 -1.32 14.59 -14.49
CA TRP A 14 -0.97 13.94 -15.75
C TRP A 14 -2.10 13.08 -16.32
N LEU A 15 -2.79 12.30 -15.47
CA LEU A 15 -3.98 11.55 -15.91
C LEU A 15 -5.08 12.46 -16.47
N ARG A 16 -5.34 13.59 -15.80
CA ARG A 16 -6.35 14.56 -16.25
C ARG A 16 -5.96 15.27 -17.54
N LEU A 17 -4.67 15.43 -17.79
CA LEU A 17 -4.11 16.00 -19.02
C LEU A 17 -3.96 14.98 -20.15
N GLY A 18 -4.33 13.70 -19.94
CA GLY A 18 -4.15 12.63 -20.92
C GLY A 18 -2.68 12.22 -21.13
N GLN A 19 -1.76 12.69 -20.29
CA GLN A 19 -0.33 12.36 -20.35
C GLN A 19 -0.07 11.09 -19.53
N VAL A 20 -0.60 9.96 -20.01
CA VAL A 20 -0.71 8.73 -19.24
C VAL A 20 0.64 8.12 -18.87
N GLU A 21 1.65 8.26 -19.72
CA GLU A 21 3.02 7.76 -19.51
C GLU A 21 3.72 8.49 -18.37
N HIS A 22 3.52 9.82 -18.28
CA HIS A 22 4.03 10.63 -17.17
C HIS A 22 3.35 10.26 -15.86
N ALA A 23 2.03 10.03 -15.90
CA ALA A 23 1.29 9.53 -14.74
C ALA A 23 1.81 8.17 -14.27
N LEU A 24 2.09 7.26 -15.20
CA LEU A 24 2.63 5.94 -14.91
C LEU A 24 4.02 6.03 -14.27
N SER A 25 4.89 6.91 -14.76
CA SER A 25 6.22 7.11 -14.20
C SER A 25 6.16 7.61 -12.75
N ASP A 26 5.35 8.65 -12.50
CA ASP A 26 5.16 9.18 -11.14
C ASP A 26 4.58 8.13 -10.19
N ALA A 27 3.63 7.34 -10.68
CA ALA A 27 2.97 6.29 -9.90
C ALA A 27 3.93 5.17 -9.47
N LYS A 28 4.85 4.76 -10.35
CA LYS A 28 5.87 3.78 -10.04
C LYS A 28 6.84 4.27 -8.96
N VAL A 29 7.33 5.50 -9.08
CA VAL A 29 8.25 6.08 -8.10
C VAL A 29 7.58 6.17 -6.72
N CYS A 30 6.32 6.60 -6.67
CA CYS A 30 5.54 6.59 -5.43
C CYS A 30 5.37 5.18 -4.83
N ARG A 31 5.14 4.16 -5.66
CA ARG A 31 5.00 2.76 -5.22
C ARG A 31 6.33 2.19 -4.71
N GLU A 32 7.44 2.48 -5.36
CA GLU A 32 8.78 2.11 -4.89
C GLU A 32 9.10 2.75 -3.53
N LEU A 33 8.71 4.01 -3.35
CA LEU A 33 8.91 4.73 -2.10
C LEU A 33 7.91 4.33 -1.00
N LYS A 34 6.71 3.87 -1.35
CA LYS A 34 5.69 3.39 -0.42
C LYS A 34 4.74 2.39 -1.08
N PRO A 35 5.05 1.08 -1.02
CA PRO A 35 4.26 0.05 -1.69
C PRO A 35 2.83 -0.07 -1.16
N ASP A 36 2.60 0.29 0.10
CA ASP A 36 1.27 0.18 0.72
C ASP A 36 0.31 1.33 0.40
N TRP A 37 0.63 2.24 -0.52
CA TRP A 37 -0.20 3.41 -0.77
C TRP A 37 -1.33 3.09 -1.78
N PRO A 38 -2.59 2.87 -1.33
CA PRO A 38 -3.64 2.34 -2.21
C PRO A 38 -3.99 3.29 -3.36
N LYS A 39 -3.86 4.60 -3.09
CA LYS A 39 -4.16 5.67 -4.06
C LYS A 39 -3.24 5.61 -5.27
N GLU A 40 -1.98 5.20 -5.08
CA GLU A 40 -1.04 5.17 -6.19
C GLU A 40 -1.10 3.85 -6.96
N CYS A 41 -1.27 2.71 -6.29
CA CYS A 41 -1.56 1.45 -6.99
C CYS A 41 -2.80 1.57 -7.89
N PHE A 42 -3.84 2.27 -7.42
CA PHE A 42 -5.02 2.57 -8.23
C PHE A 42 -4.68 3.41 -9.48
N ARG A 43 -3.83 4.42 -9.35
CA ARG A 43 -3.46 5.30 -10.47
C ARG A 43 -2.48 4.66 -11.44
N GLU A 44 -1.57 3.83 -10.94
CA GLU A 44 -0.71 3.00 -11.77
C GLU A 44 -1.56 2.04 -12.61
N GLY A 45 -2.51 1.35 -11.97
CA GLY A 45 -3.47 0.49 -12.67
C GLY A 45 -4.33 1.25 -13.68
N ALA A 46 -4.82 2.44 -13.32
CA ALA A 46 -5.59 3.29 -14.23
C ALA A 46 -4.75 3.74 -15.44
N ALA A 47 -3.50 4.15 -15.22
CA ALA A 47 -2.58 4.52 -16.29
C ALA A 47 -2.28 3.33 -17.20
N LEU A 48 -2.01 2.15 -16.63
CA LEU A 48 -1.78 0.92 -17.41
C LEU A 48 -3.01 0.52 -18.24
N ARG A 49 -4.23 0.67 -17.70
CA ARG A 49 -5.47 0.42 -18.43
C ARG A 49 -5.67 1.38 -19.60
N LEU A 50 -5.36 2.66 -19.42
CA LEU A 50 -5.41 3.67 -20.47
C LEU A 50 -4.36 3.40 -21.57
N LEU A 51 -3.21 2.83 -21.21
CA LEU A 51 -2.19 2.36 -22.16
C LEU A 51 -2.48 0.97 -22.75
N GLN A 52 -3.65 0.39 -22.47
CA GLN A 52 -4.06 -0.95 -22.90
C GLN A 52 -3.10 -2.07 -22.47
N ARG A 53 -2.39 -1.86 -21.35
CA ARG A 53 -1.46 -2.84 -20.75
C ARG A 53 -2.18 -3.62 -19.64
N PHE A 54 -3.21 -4.37 -20.02
CA PHE A 54 -4.13 -5.02 -19.08
C PHE A 54 -3.44 -6.03 -18.15
N ASP A 55 -2.54 -6.87 -18.66
CA ASP A 55 -1.81 -7.86 -17.85
C ASP A 55 -1.01 -7.20 -16.72
N LYS A 56 -0.41 -6.05 -17.01
CA LYS A 56 0.35 -5.28 -16.00
C LYS A 56 -0.57 -4.61 -14.99
N ALA A 57 -1.74 -4.14 -15.42
CA ALA A 57 -2.73 -3.54 -14.53
C ALA A 57 -3.29 -4.59 -13.54
N GLU A 58 -3.56 -5.80 -14.02
CA GLU A 58 -4.00 -6.93 -13.19
C GLU A 58 -2.90 -7.33 -12.19
N SER A 59 -1.66 -7.48 -12.65
CA SER A 59 -0.51 -7.81 -11.80
C SER A 59 -0.31 -6.81 -10.65
N ILE A 60 -0.47 -5.50 -10.92
CA ILE A 60 -0.40 -4.46 -9.88
C ILE A 60 -1.51 -4.61 -8.84
N ASN A 61 -2.73 -4.92 -9.29
CA ASN A 61 -3.87 -5.08 -8.40
C ASN A 61 -3.70 -6.30 -7.50
N ASP A 62 -3.22 -7.42 -8.07
CA ASP A 62 -2.92 -8.64 -7.35
C ASP A 62 -1.82 -8.47 -6.31
N LEU A 63 -0.73 -7.76 -6.68
CA LEU A 63 0.35 -7.43 -5.76
C LEU A 63 -0.18 -6.62 -4.56
N PHE A 64 -0.97 -5.57 -4.83
CA PHE A 64 -1.57 -4.75 -3.77
C PHE A 64 -2.50 -5.57 -2.85
N LEU A 65 -3.31 -6.46 -3.41
CA LEU A 65 -4.17 -7.38 -2.66
C LEU A 65 -3.36 -8.35 -1.78
N ARG A 66 -2.25 -8.89 -2.30
CA ARG A 66 -1.34 -9.77 -1.55
C ARG A 66 -0.65 -9.03 -0.41
N GLU A 67 -0.07 -7.87 -0.68
CA GLU A 67 0.63 -7.06 0.33
C GLU A 67 -0.34 -6.59 1.43
N SER A 68 -1.54 -6.13 1.07
CA SER A 68 -2.55 -5.70 2.03
C SER A 68 -3.11 -6.85 2.89
N LYS A 69 -3.22 -8.07 2.35
CA LYS A 69 -3.57 -9.28 3.13
C LYS A 69 -2.43 -9.68 4.06
N SER A 70 -1.19 -9.73 3.55
CA SER A 70 0.01 -10.06 4.33
C SER A 70 0.19 -9.11 5.51
N ARG A 71 0.09 -7.79 5.27
CA ARG A 71 0.22 -6.77 6.32
C ARG A 71 -0.86 -6.87 7.39
N ARG A 72 -2.12 -7.13 7.01
CA ARG A 72 -3.21 -7.35 7.99
C ARG A 72 -2.94 -8.59 8.85
N SER A 73 -2.45 -9.67 8.24
CA SER A 73 -2.06 -10.89 8.96
C SER A 73 -0.93 -10.62 9.97
N LEU A 74 0.11 -9.89 9.54
CA LEU A 74 1.22 -9.51 10.41
C LEU A 74 0.75 -8.67 11.60
N MET A 75 -0.03 -7.61 11.34
CA MET A 75 -0.59 -6.74 12.39
C MET A 75 -1.47 -7.53 13.37
N LEU A 76 -2.23 -8.50 12.88
CA LEU A 76 -3.05 -9.36 13.72
C LEU A 76 -2.18 -10.28 14.60
N SER A 77 -1.11 -10.86 14.05
CA SER A 77 -0.15 -11.66 14.81
C SER A 77 0.52 -10.83 15.91
N GLU A 78 1.00 -9.63 15.56
CA GLU A 78 1.63 -8.71 16.52
C GLU A 78 0.66 -8.33 17.65
N ALA A 79 -0.61 -8.06 17.32
CA ALA A 79 -1.64 -7.76 18.31
C ALA A 79 -1.95 -8.96 19.22
N VAL A 80 -1.98 -10.18 18.66
CA VAL A 80 -2.14 -11.43 19.43
C VAL A 80 -0.95 -11.66 20.36
N ASP A 81 0.27 -11.43 19.88
CA ASP A 81 1.50 -11.62 20.67
C ASP A 81 1.64 -10.54 21.75
N ALA A 82 1.27 -9.30 21.46
CA ALA A 82 1.14 -8.25 22.47
C ALA A 82 0.13 -8.66 23.55
N ARG A 83 -1.08 -9.13 23.16
CA ARG A 83 -2.10 -9.62 24.10
C ARG A 83 -1.58 -10.74 25.01
N ARG A 84 -0.84 -11.70 24.45
CA ARG A 84 -0.23 -12.82 25.21
C ARG A 84 0.79 -12.33 26.23
N LYS A 85 1.61 -11.35 25.89
CA LYS A 85 2.59 -10.75 26.81
C LYS A 85 1.92 -10.01 27.97
N PHE A 86 0.81 -9.31 27.73
CA PHE A 86 0.04 -8.66 28.80
C PHE A 86 -0.63 -9.66 29.74
N HIS A 87 -1.35 -10.66 29.21
CA HIS A 87 -2.02 -11.67 30.04
C HIS A 87 -1.05 -12.66 30.72
N GLY A 88 0.21 -12.70 30.28
CA GLY A 88 1.28 -13.49 30.93
C GLY A 88 1.79 -12.87 32.24
N ASN A 89 1.50 -11.59 32.51
CA ASN A 89 2.01 -10.86 33.67
C ASN A 89 1.02 -10.76 34.86
N ASP A 90 -0.24 -11.15 34.68
CA ASP A 90 -1.28 -11.03 35.72
C ASP A 90 -1.31 -12.19 36.74
N LYS A 91 -0.34 -13.12 36.70
CA LYS A 91 -0.26 -14.26 37.64
C LYS A 91 0.68 -14.07 38.83
N ILE A 92 1.20 -12.87 39.10
CA ILE A 92 2.04 -12.61 40.28
C ILE A 92 1.45 -11.49 41.12
N LYS A 93 0.56 -11.86 42.04
CA LYS A 93 0.36 -11.34 43.42
C LYS A 93 -1.11 -11.50 43.85
N ALA A 94 -1.43 -12.69 44.33
CA ALA A 94 -2.49 -12.86 45.32
C ALA A 94 -2.04 -13.95 46.29
N LYS A 95 -1.40 -13.54 47.38
CA LYS A 95 -1.27 -14.33 48.60
C LYS A 95 -1.26 -13.35 49.78
N PRO A 96 -2.16 -13.54 50.74
CA PRO A 96 -1.75 -13.95 52.07
C PRO A 96 -2.09 -15.41 52.34
#